data_AF-A0A060SRC6-F1
#
_entry.id   AF-A0A060SRC6-F1
#
_cell.length_a   1.000
_cell.length_b   1.000
_cell.length_c   1.000
_cell.angle_alpha   90.00
_cell.angle_beta   90.00
_cell.angle_gamma   90.00
#
_symmetry.space_group_name_H-M   'P 1'
#
loop_
_entity.id
_entity.type
_entity.pdbx_description
1 polymer ?
#
loop_
_entity_poly.entity_id
_entity_poly.type
_entity_poly.pdbx_seq_one_letter_code
_entity_poly.pdbx_strand_id
1 'polypeptide(L)'
;MEKHLGDKGRELADHDRREHQSVKERLYKLESLQPGSEEYDQLMIVIMDSLHHHNDDEEIKDLPLLEPAIGEQASKQAAQSFKKTKKLVPTRAHPAIPNMPPFETLLGLLEAPIDKIKDWFASFPTEEEMKDAKEELKHRDHDAAAGRAAAEAENR
;
A
#
# COMPACT_ATOMS: atom_id res chain seq x y z
N MET A 1 1.68 -6.73 -14.88
CA MET A 1 2.11 -5.79 -15.93
C MET A 1 3.12 -6.40 -16.90
N GLU A 2 4.32 -6.80 -16.46
CA GLU A 2 5.40 -7.34 -17.31
C GLU A 2 4.97 -8.35 -18.39
N LYS A 3 4.19 -9.36 -17.99
CA LYS A 3 3.73 -10.42 -18.91
C LYS A 3 2.77 -9.92 -20.01
N HIS A 4 2.03 -8.85 -19.75
CA HIS A 4 0.88 -8.45 -20.56
C HIS A 4 1.08 -7.14 -21.31
N LEU A 5 2.02 -6.29 -20.88
CA LEU A 5 2.26 -4.96 -21.45
C LEU A 5 3.68 -4.81 -22.04
N GLY A 6 4.43 -5.91 -22.17
CA GLY A 6 5.77 -5.92 -22.77
C GLY A 6 6.76 -5.00 -22.04
N ASP A 7 7.58 -4.27 -22.81
CA ASP A 7 8.60 -3.37 -22.26
C ASP A 7 8.00 -2.28 -21.37
N LYS A 8 6.82 -1.75 -21.75
CA LYS A 8 6.11 -0.76 -20.92
C LYS A 8 5.69 -1.37 -19.58
N GLY A 9 5.21 -2.61 -19.60
CA GLY A 9 4.86 -3.34 -18.38
C GLY A 9 6.01 -3.58 -17.43
N ARG A 10 7.23 -3.71 -17.96
CA ARG A 10 8.45 -3.82 -17.15
C ARG A 10 8.89 -2.48 -16.57
N GLU A 11 8.84 -1.43 -17.37
CA GLU A 11 9.12 -0.07 -16.90
C GLU A 11 8.22 0.32 -15.72
N LEU A 12 6.91 0.08 -15.84
CA LEU A 12 5.92 0.35 -14.79
C LEU A 12 6.19 -0.51 -13.54
N ALA A 13 6.32 -1.82 -13.70
CA ALA A 13 6.61 -2.71 -12.57
C ALA A 13 7.91 -2.35 -11.84
N ASP A 14 8.97 -1.96 -12.56
CA ASP A 14 10.22 -1.54 -11.94
C ASP A 14 10.11 -0.17 -11.27
N HIS A 15 9.23 0.71 -11.76
CA HIS A 15 8.89 1.98 -11.12
C HIS A 15 8.21 1.72 -9.77
N ASP A 16 7.11 0.98 -9.75
CA ASP A 16 6.35 0.68 -8.53
C ASP A 16 7.22 0.01 -7.47
N ARG A 17 8.07 -0.95 -7.88
CA ARG A 17 9.01 -1.60 -6.97
C ARG A 17 9.97 -0.64 -6.27
N ARG A 18 10.41 0.42 -6.96
CA ARG A 18 11.29 1.44 -6.37
C ARG A 18 10.52 2.32 -5.40
N GLU A 19 9.30 2.70 -5.75
CA GLU A 19 8.44 3.48 -4.86
C GLU A 19 8.06 2.70 -3.60
N HIS A 20 7.65 1.44 -3.74
CA HIS A 20 7.38 0.51 -2.64
C HIS A 20 8.60 0.35 -1.74
N GLN A 21 9.81 0.24 -2.30
CA GLN A 21 11.03 0.14 -1.51
C GLN A 21 11.26 1.39 -0.65
N SER A 22 11.14 2.58 -1.24
CA SER A 22 11.26 3.86 -0.53
C SER A 22 10.25 3.95 0.63
N VAL A 23 8.99 3.58 0.39
CA VAL A 23 7.94 3.59 1.42
C VAL A 23 8.23 2.57 2.52
N LYS A 24 8.65 1.34 2.19
CA LYS A 24 9.02 0.32 3.19
C LYS A 24 10.14 0.80 4.10
N GLU A 25 11.20 1.41 3.55
CA GLU A 25 12.31 1.94 4.33
C GLU A 25 11.86 3.03 5.31
N ARG A 26 10.96 3.91 4.85
CA ARG A 26 10.39 4.97 5.70
C ARG A 26 9.49 4.42 6.78
N LEU A 27 8.62 3.44 6.47
CA LEU A 27 7.78 2.77 7.46
C LEU A 27 8.62 2.04 8.51
N TYR A 28 9.68 1.36 8.09
CA TYR A 28 10.61 0.71 9.01
C TYR A 28 11.30 1.70 9.93
N LYS A 29 11.71 2.87 9.42
CA LYS A 29 12.24 3.96 10.25
C LYS A 29 11.17 4.51 11.20
N LEU A 30 9.96 4.74 10.71
CA LEU A 30 8.84 5.27 11.49
C LEU A 30 8.55 4.39 12.72
N GLU A 31 8.62 3.07 12.58
CA GLU A 31 8.44 2.13 13.70
C GLU A 31 9.47 2.29 14.83
N SER A 32 10.63 2.88 14.56
CA SER A 32 11.66 3.17 15.57
C SER A 32 11.49 4.52 16.28
N LEU A 33 10.57 5.36 15.78
CA LEU A 33 10.31 6.70 16.32
C LEU A 33 9.18 6.67 17.36
N GLN A 34 9.19 7.65 18.25
CA GLN A 34 8.14 7.81 19.27
C GLN A 34 6.91 8.49 18.64
N PRO A 35 5.71 7.87 18.70
CA PRO A 35 4.49 8.55 18.27
C PRO A 35 4.28 9.89 18.98
N GLY A 36 3.97 10.93 18.21
CA GLY A 36 3.79 12.30 18.69
C GLY A 36 5.09 13.13 18.79
N SER A 37 6.24 12.59 18.40
CA SER A 37 7.45 13.40 18.19
C SER A 37 7.37 14.16 16.86
N GLU A 38 8.06 15.30 16.77
CA GLU A 38 8.10 16.09 15.54
C GLU A 38 8.64 15.28 14.36
N GLU A 39 9.64 14.44 14.59
CA GLU A 39 10.23 13.58 13.56
C GLU A 39 9.27 12.49 13.09
N TYR A 40 8.45 11.93 14.00
CA TYR A 40 7.41 10.96 13.65
C TYR A 40 6.38 11.60 12.72
N ASP A 41 5.87 12.78 13.11
CA ASP A 41 4.83 13.48 12.36
C ASP A 41 5.33 13.93 10.98
N GLN A 42 6.54 14.49 10.91
CA GLN A 42 7.17 14.86 9.64
C GLN A 42 7.35 13.65 8.72
N LEU A 43 7.82 12.52 9.26
CA LEU A 43 8.03 11.31 8.46
C LEU A 43 6.71 10.71 7.99
N MET A 44 5.66 10.77 8.82
CA MET A 44 4.31 10.35 8.45
C MET A 44 3.76 11.15 7.27
N ILE A 45 3.93 12.48 7.28
CA ILE A 45 3.51 13.35 6.17
C ILE A 45 4.19 12.90 4.87
N VAL A 46 5.51 12.68 4.91
CA VAL A 46 6.28 12.26 3.72
C VAL A 46 5.85 10.88 3.22
N ILE A 47 5.55 9.95 4.13
CA ILE A 47 5.05 8.61 3.78
C ILE A 47 3.69 8.73 3.08
N MET A 48 2.76 9.50 3.66
CA MET A 48 1.41 9.65 3.10
C MET A 48 1.41 10.37 1.76
N ASP A 49 2.25 11.40 1.57
CA ASP A 49 2.43 12.09 0.29
C ASP A 49 2.93 11.12 -0.80
N SER A 50 3.93 10.29 -0.48
CA SER A 50 4.44 9.28 -1.40
C SER A 50 3.40 8.21 -1.73
N LEU A 51 2.61 7.76 -0.73
CA LEU A 51 1.56 6.75 -0.92
C LEU A 51 0.39 7.28 -1.76
N HIS A 52 -0.04 8.52 -1.56
CA HIS A 52 -1.10 9.10 -2.38
C HIS A 52 -0.69 9.20 -3.83
N HIS A 53 0.51 9.72 -4.10
CA HIS A 53 1.03 9.79 -5.47
C HIS A 53 1.10 8.41 -6.13
N HIS A 54 1.65 7.43 -5.42
CA HIS A 54 1.78 6.06 -5.93
C HIS A 54 0.41 5.42 -6.23
N ASN A 55 -0.56 5.56 -5.32
CA ASN A 55 -1.90 5.02 -5.52
C ASN A 55 -2.58 5.68 -6.72
N ASP A 56 -2.47 7.00 -6.87
CA ASP A 56 -3.03 7.72 -8.02
C ASP A 56 -2.42 7.24 -9.33
N ASP A 57 -1.10 7.03 -9.37
CA ASP A 57 -0.41 6.52 -10.55
C ASP A 57 -0.89 5.10 -10.92
N GLU A 58 -1.01 4.18 -9.93
CA GLU A 58 -1.54 2.84 -10.18
C GLU A 58 -3.02 2.87 -10.62
N GLU A 59 -3.88 3.60 -9.90
CA GLU A 59 -5.33 3.60 -10.12
C GLU A 59 -5.74 4.32 -11.41
N ILE A 60 -5.04 5.39 -11.79
CA ILE A 60 -5.41 6.24 -12.93
C ILE A 60 -4.69 5.81 -14.20
N LYS A 61 -3.46 5.27 -14.11
CA LYS A 61 -2.63 4.98 -15.29
C LYS A 61 -2.44 3.48 -15.50
N ASP A 62 -1.94 2.76 -14.50
CA ASP A 62 -1.40 1.42 -14.71
C ASP A 62 -2.47 0.34 -14.74
N LEU A 63 -3.40 0.35 -13.77
CA LEU A 63 -4.50 -0.60 -13.72
C LEU A 63 -5.45 -0.45 -14.92
N PRO A 64 -5.83 0.78 -15.36
CA PRO A 64 -6.63 0.96 -16.58
C PRO A 64 -5.92 0.46 -17.84
N LEU A 65 -4.60 0.57 -17.91
CA LEU A 65 -3.80 0.02 -19.01
C LEU A 65 -3.75 -1.52 -18.97
N LEU A 66 -3.66 -2.10 -17.77
CA LEU A 66 -3.52 -3.54 -17.57
C LEU A 66 -4.84 -4.31 -17.75
N GLU A 67 -5.96 -3.78 -17.27
CA GLU A 67 -7.26 -4.46 -17.24
C GLU A 67 -7.68 -5.01 -18.63
N PRO A 68 -7.64 -4.24 -19.74
CA PRO A 68 -7.98 -4.78 -21.06
C PRO A 68 -6.96 -5.81 -21.57
N ALA A 69 -5.70 -5.73 -21.14
CA ALA A 69 -4.64 -6.65 -21.57
C ALA A 69 -4.71 -8.03 -20.88
N ILE A 70 -5.32 -8.10 -19.69
CA ILE A 70 -5.52 -9.36 -18.94
C ILE A 70 -6.93 -9.93 -19.12
N GLY A 71 -7.92 -9.06 -19.29
CA GLY A 71 -9.34 -9.40 -19.37
C GLY A 71 -9.97 -9.76 -18.02
N GLU A 72 -11.31 -9.63 -17.96
CA GLU A 72 -12.10 -9.74 -16.73
C GLU A 72 -11.84 -11.03 -15.93
N GLN A 73 -11.76 -12.18 -16.61
CA GLN A 73 -11.57 -13.46 -15.94
C GLN A 73 -10.19 -13.56 -15.26
N ALA A 74 -9.13 -13.07 -15.91
CA ALA A 74 -7.80 -13.05 -15.33
C ALA A 74 -7.71 -12.03 -14.19
N SER A 75 -8.36 -10.87 -14.33
CA SER A 75 -8.48 -9.86 -13.27
C SER A 75 -9.14 -10.44 -12.01
N LYS A 76 -10.27 -11.15 -12.15
CA LYS A 76 -10.92 -11.87 -11.03
C LYS A 76 -10.01 -12.90 -10.37
N GLN A 77 -9.24 -13.66 -11.16
CA GLN A 77 -8.27 -14.64 -10.63
C GLN A 77 -7.13 -13.96 -9.87
N ALA A 78 -6.60 -12.85 -10.38
CA ALA A 78 -5.58 -12.06 -9.71
C ALA A 78 -6.09 -11.52 -8.37
N ALA A 79 -7.30 -10.96 -8.33
CA ALA A 79 -7.94 -10.50 -7.10
C ALA A 79 -8.13 -11.62 -6.06
N GLN A 80 -8.51 -12.83 -6.49
CA GLN A 80 -8.61 -13.98 -5.60
C GLN A 80 -7.25 -14.43 -5.06
N SER A 81 -6.21 -14.42 -5.89
CA SER A 81 -4.84 -14.72 -5.48
C SER A 81 -4.35 -13.71 -4.45
N PHE A 82 -4.50 -12.42 -4.73
CA PHE A 82 -4.15 -11.33 -3.82
C PHE A 82 -4.82 -11.50 -2.43
N LYS A 83 -6.14 -11.76 -2.40
CA LYS A 83 -6.88 -11.99 -1.14
C LYS A 83 -6.35 -13.16 -0.32
N LYS A 84 -5.82 -14.20 -0.96
CA LYS A 84 -5.20 -15.35 -0.28
C LYS A 84 -3.82 -14.98 0.24
N THR A 85 -2.99 -14.37 -0.61
CA THR A 85 -1.62 -13.97 -0.28
C THR A 85 -1.58 -12.93 0.84
N LYS A 86 -2.49 -11.95 0.85
CA LYS A 86 -2.61 -10.92 1.90
C LYS A 86 -2.74 -11.48 3.32
N LYS A 87 -3.24 -12.71 3.49
CA LYS A 87 -3.37 -13.35 4.81
C LYS A 87 -2.05 -13.92 5.36
N LEU A 88 -1.05 -14.03 4.48
CA LEU A 88 0.20 -14.72 4.73
C LEU A 88 1.41 -13.78 4.75
N VAL A 89 1.25 -12.55 4.24
CA VAL A 89 2.32 -11.55 4.24
C VAL A 89 2.54 -10.96 5.66
N PRO A 90 3.74 -10.44 5.95
CA PRO A 90 4.02 -9.73 7.20
C PRO A 90 3.09 -8.53 7.42
N THR A 91 2.87 -8.15 8.67
CA THR A 91 2.03 -7.00 9.04
C THR A 91 2.82 -5.71 9.24
N ARG A 92 4.16 -5.79 9.27
CA ARG A 92 5.08 -4.66 9.36
C ARG A 92 5.99 -4.55 8.14
N ALA A 93 6.66 -3.40 8.02
CA ALA A 93 7.58 -3.18 6.91
C ALA A 93 8.88 -3.96 7.10
N HIS A 94 9.29 -4.70 6.06
CA HIS A 94 10.57 -5.43 6.04
C HIS A 94 11.37 -5.04 4.78
N PRO A 95 12.17 -3.96 4.84
CA PRO A 95 12.88 -3.43 3.66
C PRO A 95 13.92 -4.39 3.06
N ALA A 96 14.39 -5.36 3.84
CA ALA A 96 15.35 -6.35 3.40
C ALA A 96 14.75 -7.44 2.50
N ILE A 97 13.42 -7.56 2.47
CA ILE A 97 12.72 -8.49 1.57
C ILE A 97 12.69 -7.87 0.15
N PRO A 98 13.25 -8.55 -0.86
CA PRO A 98 13.23 -8.07 -2.24
C PRO A 98 11.81 -7.91 -2.80
N ASN A 99 11.57 -6.85 -3.57
CA ASN A 99 10.30 -6.61 -4.29
C ASN A 99 10.26 -7.35 -5.65
N MET A 100 10.56 -8.66 -5.67
CA MET A 100 10.46 -9.47 -6.90
C MET A 100 9.86 -10.87 -6.65
N PRO A 101 8.89 -11.30 -7.48
CA PRO A 101 8.47 -12.70 -7.52
C PRO A 101 9.65 -13.61 -7.94
N PRO A 102 9.80 -14.84 -7.40
CA PRO A 102 8.98 -15.50 -6.38
C PRO A 102 9.50 -15.33 -4.95
N PHE A 103 10.56 -14.52 -4.75
CA PHE A 103 11.32 -14.46 -3.49
C PHE A 103 10.52 -13.84 -2.33
N GLU A 104 9.57 -12.96 -2.64
CA GLU A 104 8.58 -12.41 -1.68
C GLU A 104 7.78 -13.51 -0.97
N THR A 105 7.48 -14.61 -1.65
CA THR A 105 6.61 -15.68 -1.13
C THR A 105 7.30 -16.55 -0.09
N LEU A 106 8.63 -16.72 -0.16
CA LEU A 106 9.37 -17.62 0.74
C LEU A 106 9.87 -16.91 1.99
N LEU A 107 10.43 -15.71 1.85
CA LEU A 107 10.94 -14.93 2.98
C LEU A 107 9.80 -14.26 3.76
N GLY A 108 8.76 -13.76 3.07
CA GLY A 108 7.59 -13.16 3.73
C GLY A 108 6.80 -14.16 4.59
N LEU A 109 6.82 -15.45 4.25
CA LEU A 109 6.18 -16.50 5.07
C LEU A 109 6.92 -16.78 6.38
N LEU A 110 8.23 -16.53 6.43
CA LEU A 110 9.08 -16.83 7.59
C LEU A 110 9.05 -15.72 8.65
N GLU A 111 8.79 -14.47 8.27
CA GLU A 111 8.78 -13.32 9.18
C GLU A 111 7.38 -12.94 9.69
N ALA A 112 6.31 -13.30 8.96
CA ALA A 112 4.92 -13.10 9.40
C ALA A 112 4.59 -13.63 10.82
N PRO A 113 5.19 -14.72 11.33
CA PRO A 113 4.99 -15.15 12.71
C PRO A 113 5.55 -14.16 13.75
N ILE A 114 6.69 -13.51 13.50
CA ILE A 114 7.32 -12.57 14.44
C ILE A 114 6.46 -11.32 14.56
N ASP A 115 5.95 -10.81 13.45
CA ASP A 115 5.08 -9.64 13.46
C ASP A 115 3.76 -9.91 14.19
N LYS A 116 3.16 -11.10 14.00
CA LYS A 116 1.94 -11.48 14.73
C LYS A 116 2.16 -11.54 16.25
N ILE A 117 3.35 -11.96 16.69
CA ILE A 117 3.70 -11.92 18.11
C ILE A 117 3.79 -10.47 18.59
N LYS A 118 4.47 -9.59 17.84
CA LYS A 118 4.54 -8.16 18.19
C LYS A 118 3.14 -7.52 18.21
N ASP A 119 2.27 -7.88 17.27
CA ASP A 119 0.88 -7.41 17.23
C ASP A 119 0.07 -7.82 18.45
N TRP A 120 0.31 -9.00 19.02
CA TRP A 120 -0.35 -9.42 20.26
C TRP A 120 0.02 -8.57 21.47
N PHE A 121 1.18 -7.94 21.46
CA PHE A 121 1.63 -7.03 22.52
C PHE A 121 1.38 -5.55 22.18
N ALA A 122 0.91 -5.25 20.96
CA ALA A 122 0.53 -3.90 20.56
C ALA A 122 -0.85 -3.56 21.14
N SER A 123 -0.96 -2.36 21.71
CA SER A 123 -2.25 -1.80 22.09
C SER A 123 -2.93 -1.20 20.87
N PHE A 124 -4.08 -1.74 20.49
CA PHE A 124 -4.94 -1.14 19.48
C PHE A 124 -5.98 -0.23 20.15
N PRO A 125 -6.46 0.82 19.46
CA PRO A 125 -7.53 1.66 19.97
C PRO A 125 -8.77 0.82 20.35
N THR A 126 -9.39 1.18 21.46
CA THR A 126 -10.66 0.62 21.91
C THR A 126 -11.79 0.97 20.93
N GLU A 127 -12.91 0.25 21.02
CA GLU A 127 -14.09 0.58 20.20
C GLU A 127 -14.60 2.01 20.43
N GLU A 128 -14.46 2.51 21.65
CA GLU A 128 -14.82 3.87 22.03
C GLU A 128 -13.88 4.90 21.38
N GLU A 129 -12.55 4.71 21.51
CA GLU A 129 -11.56 5.57 20.84
C GLU A 129 -11.73 5.57 19.31
N MET A 130 -12.02 4.41 18.70
CA MET A 130 -12.31 4.33 17.27
C MET A 130 -13.59 5.07 16.88
N LYS A 131 -14.60 5.07 17.75
CA LYS A 131 -15.86 5.78 17.51
C LYS A 131 -15.64 7.30 17.61
N ASP A 132 -14.93 7.76 18.62
CA ASP A 132 -14.63 9.17 18.81
C ASP A 132 -13.77 9.72 17.66
N ALA A 133 -12.74 8.96 17.26
CA ALA A 133 -11.94 9.30 16.08
C ALA A 133 -12.80 9.40 14.82
N LYS A 134 -13.77 8.48 14.61
CA LYS A 134 -14.69 8.56 13.47
C LYS A 134 -15.56 9.82 13.50
N GLU A 135 -16.06 10.22 14.67
CA GLU A 135 -16.83 11.46 14.80
C GLU A 135 -15.98 12.70 14.52
N GLU A 136 -14.73 12.73 15.01
CA GLU A 136 -13.78 13.81 14.69
C GLU A 136 -13.50 13.90 13.18
N LEU A 137 -13.26 12.74 12.54
CA LEU A 137 -12.93 12.66 11.12
C LEU A 137 -14.11 13.04 10.20
N LYS A 138 -15.37 12.99 10.65
CA LYS A 138 -16.53 13.45 9.85
C LYS A 138 -16.43 14.92 9.45
N HIS A 139 -15.74 15.72 10.24
CA HIS A 139 -15.57 17.16 10.02
C HIS A 139 -14.25 17.51 9.37
N ARG A 140 -13.36 16.53 9.19
CA ARG A 140 -12.09 16.68 8.50
C ARG A 140 -12.32 16.35 7.03
N ASP A 141 -12.06 17.32 6.16
CA ASP A 141 -12.21 17.14 4.73
C ASP A 141 -11.15 16.15 4.25
N HIS A 142 -11.55 14.91 4.02
CA HIS A 142 -10.70 13.90 3.41
C HIS A 142 -10.91 14.02 1.90
N ASP A 143 -10.07 14.86 1.30
CA ASP A 143 -10.04 15.32 -0.10
C ASP A 143 -10.12 14.22 -1.19
N ALA A 144 -10.14 12.94 -0.80
CA ALA A 144 -10.30 11.80 -1.69
C ALA A 144 -11.60 11.85 -2.51
N ALA A 145 -12.67 12.48 -2.00
CA ALA A 145 -13.91 12.66 -2.76
C ALA A 145 -13.78 13.72 -3.87
N ALA A 146 -13.08 14.83 -3.60
CA ALA A 146 -12.83 15.88 -4.59
C ALA A 146 -11.81 15.44 -5.64
N GLY A 147 -10.75 14.73 -5.24
CA GLY A 147 -9.77 14.13 -6.16
C GLY A 147 -10.40 13.16 -7.16
N ARG A 148 -11.26 12.24 -6.69
CA ARG A 148 -12.03 11.33 -7.57
C ARG A 148 -12.94 12.07 -8.55
N ALA A 149 -13.63 13.13 -8.07
CA ALA A 149 -14.50 13.93 -8.92
C ALA A 149 -13.74 14.73 -9.99
N ALA A 150 -12.54 15.22 -9.68
CA ALA A 150 -11.67 15.92 -10.63
C ALA A 150 -11.14 14.97 -11.72
N ALA A 151 -10.69 13.78 -11.36
CA ALA A 151 -10.23 12.76 -12.30
C ALA A 151 -11.35 12.26 -13.24
N GLU A 152 -12.59 12.15 -12.75
CA GLU A 152 -13.76 11.82 -13.58
C GLU A 152 -14.14 12.95 -14.56
N ALA A 153 -13.85 14.21 -14.21
CA ALA A 153 -14.14 15.36 -15.06
C ALA A 153 -13.12 15.55 -16.19
N GLU A 154 -11.85 15.16 -15.98
CA GLU A 154 -10.78 15.26 -16.96
C GLU A 154 -10.85 14.15 -18.05
N ASN A 155 -11.54 13.05 -17.76
CA ASN A 155 -11.77 11.92 -18.68
C ASN A 155 -13.09 12.03 -19.49
N ARG A 156 -13.75 13.20 -19.51
CA ARG A 156 -14.96 13.50 -20.32
C ARG A 156 -14.67 14.53 -21.41
#